data_AF-A0AAW2MBV1-F1
#
_entry.id   AF-A0AAW2MBV1-F1
#
_cell.length_a   1.000
_cell.length_b   1.000
_cell.length_c   1.000
_cell.angle_alpha   90.00
_cell.angle_beta   90.00
_cell.angle_gamma   90.00
#
_symmetry.space_group_name_H-M   'P 1'
#
loop_
_entity.id
_entity.type
_entity.pdbx_description
1 polymer ?
#
loop_
_entity_poly.entity_id
_entity_poly.type
_entity_poly.pdbx_seq_one_letter_code
_entity_poly.pdbx_strand_id
1 'polypeptide(L)'
;MRDLFMDEFAVSLLVQELGLIIYQFTQQNLPACKPVLSPVWVVQIVYRYDVECVPALYRSNKLAYIKDNSIPKNCSKSLKIPKLMKAPIYIYYQLDNYYQNHRRYVKSRSDRQLLHGLKHHDLSSCAPEDFNHGLPVVPCGLIAWSLFNDTYSFFRGIDEMKVNRKNIAGKVIVIINLGSKFIPSIFRMELLSG
;
A
#
# COMPACT_ATOMS: atom_id res chain seq x y z
N MET A 1 18.21 2.07 4.21
CA MET A 1 16.93 2.82 4.30
C MET A 1 15.69 1.93 4.14
N ARG A 2 15.75 0.77 3.46
CA ARG A 2 14.68 -0.25 3.51
C ARG A 2 14.47 -0.87 4.90
N ASP A 3 15.53 -0.86 5.71
CA ASP A 3 15.63 -1.64 6.95
C ASP A 3 15.02 -1.00 8.20
N LEU A 4 14.43 0.18 8.12
CA LEU A 4 14.09 0.99 9.31
C LEU A 4 12.61 1.33 9.47
N PHE A 5 11.73 0.86 8.59
CA PHE A 5 10.40 1.47 8.47
C PHE A 5 9.23 0.49 8.36
N MET A 6 9.41 -0.77 8.75
CA MET A 6 8.47 -1.84 8.44
C MET A 6 8.23 -2.73 9.66
N ASP A 7 7.78 -2.11 10.76
CA ASP A 7 7.63 -2.81 12.03
C ASP A 7 6.24 -3.41 12.21
N GLU A 8 5.23 -2.86 11.53
CA GLU A 8 3.85 -3.35 11.63
C GLU A 8 3.16 -3.34 10.28
N PHE A 9 2.53 -4.47 9.98
CA PHE A 9 1.80 -4.66 8.76
C PHE A 9 0.41 -5.22 9.07
N ALA A 10 -0.61 -4.56 8.54
CA ALA A 10 -1.98 -5.01 8.64
C ALA A 10 -2.63 -5.03 7.26
N VAL A 11 -3.53 -5.98 7.06
CA VAL A 11 -4.52 -5.92 5.99
C VAL A 11 -5.85 -5.54 6.62
N SER A 12 -6.45 -4.47 6.11
CA SER A 12 -7.78 -4.02 6.50
C SER A 12 -8.77 -4.29 5.38
N LEU A 13 -9.85 -5.01 5.69
CA LEU A 13 -11.02 -5.10 4.83
C LEU A 13 -12.01 -4.02 5.26
N LEU A 14 -12.36 -3.13 4.34
CA LEU A 14 -13.33 -2.05 4.56
C LEU A 14 -14.53 -2.26 3.64
N VAL A 15 -15.72 -2.23 4.25
CA VAL A 15 -16.98 -2.10 3.53
C VAL A 15 -17.51 -0.70 3.76
N GLN A 16 -17.62 0.06 2.68
CA GLN A 16 -18.29 1.36 2.72
C GLN A 16 -19.75 1.15 2.33
N GLU A 17 -20.65 1.15 3.31
CA GLU A 17 -22.07 1.36 2.99
C GLU A 17 -22.20 2.78 2.42
N LEU A 18 -22.67 2.89 1.16
CA LEU A 18 -22.92 4.16 0.49
C LEU A 18 -24.11 4.87 1.17
N GLY A 19 -23.84 5.49 2.32
CA GLY A 19 -24.69 6.51 2.91
C GLY A 19 -24.30 7.89 2.38
N LEU A 20 -25.28 8.78 2.19
CA LEU A 20 -25.06 10.16 1.78
C LEU A 20 -24.18 10.87 2.83
N ILE A 21 -22.98 11.25 2.44
CA ILE A 21 -22.02 11.96 3.29
C ILE A 21 -22.06 13.45 2.92
N ILE A 22 -22.61 14.29 3.79
CA ILE A 22 -22.50 15.75 3.72
C ILE A 22 -21.48 16.17 4.78
N TYR A 23 -20.31 16.64 4.37
CA TYR A 23 -19.34 17.28 5.27
C TYR A 23 -19.21 18.76 4.90
N GLN A 24 -19.48 19.66 5.85
CA GLN A 24 -19.09 21.06 5.78
C GLN A 24 -17.93 21.27 6.75
N PHE A 25 -16.77 21.70 6.23
CA PHE A 25 -15.56 21.93 7.00
C PHE A 25 -15.21 23.41 6.97
N THR A 26 -15.02 24.01 8.15
CA THR A 26 -14.37 25.31 8.31
C THR A 26 -13.17 25.13 9.24
N GLN A 27 -12.01 25.66 8.83
CA GLN A 27 -10.71 25.39 9.47
C GLN A 27 -10.28 26.55 10.36
N GLN A 28 -9.96 26.30 11.64
CA GLN A 28 -9.14 27.19 12.48
C GLN A 28 -8.19 26.40 13.40
N ASN A 29 -6.99 26.94 13.59
CA ASN A 29 -5.85 26.37 14.32
C ASN A 29 -5.99 26.56 15.83
N LEU A 30 -6.33 25.49 16.56
CA LEU A 30 -6.24 25.35 18.02
C LEU A 30 -5.85 23.89 18.34
N PRO A 31 -5.25 23.61 19.52
CA PRO A 31 -4.75 22.27 19.84
C PRO A 31 -5.91 21.26 19.87
N ALA A 32 -5.86 20.28 18.98
CA ALA A 32 -6.94 19.33 18.78
C ALA A 32 -6.47 17.89 19.01
N CYS A 33 -7.22 17.17 19.85
CA CYS A 33 -7.29 15.72 19.75
C CYS A 33 -7.76 15.37 18.33
N LYS A 34 -7.10 14.41 17.69
CA LYS A 34 -7.51 13.87 16.39
C LYS A 34 -8.49 12.72 16.62
N PRO A 35 -9.81 12.90 16.45
CA PRO A 35 -10.74 11.78 16.51
C PRO A 35 -10.56 10.91 15.27
N VAL A 36 -10.36 9.60 15.48
CA VAL A 36 -10.46 8.61 14.41
C VAL A 36 -11.96 8.37 14.18
N LEU A 37 -12.56 9.15 13.28
CA LEU A 37 -13.96 9.01 12.90
C LEU A 37 -14.10 7.91 11.84
N SER A 38 -14.32 6.66 12.26
CA SER A 38 -14.97 5.69 11.39
C SER A 38 -16.49 5.88 11.49
N PRO A 39 -17.23 6.06 10.39
CA PRO A 39 -18.69 6.04 10.44
C PRO A 39 -19.16 4.73 11.09
N VAL A 40 -20.18 4.79 11.94
CA VAL A 40 -20.77 3.61 12.62
C VAL A 40 -21.17 2.49 11.63
N TRP A 41 -21.41 2.87 10.37
CA TRP A 41 -21.84 2.01 9.26
C TRP A 41 -20.69 1.32 8.50
N VAL A 42 -19.43 1.70 8.77
CA VAL A 42 -18.27 1.09 8.12
C VAL A 42 -17.79 -0.07 8.98
N VAL A 43 -17.96 -1.29 8.46
CA VAL A 43 -17.35 -2.49 9.07
C VAL A 43 -15.90 -2.56 8.60
N GLN A 44 -14.98 -2.26 9.52
CA GLN A 44 -13.55 -2.48 9.33
C GLN A 44 -13.13 -3.77 10.02
N ILE A 45 -12.52 -4.68 9.27
CA ILE A 45 -11.85 -5.85 9.85
C ILE A 45 -10.36 -5.66 9.64
N VAL A 46 -9.63 -5.49 10.75
CA VAL A 46 -8.17 -5.35 10.75
C VAL A 46 -7.55 -6.70 11.05
N TYR A 47 -6.63 -7.13 10.20
CA TYR A 47 -5.88 -8.37 10.36
C TYR A 47 -4.38 -8.09 10.39
N ARG A 48 -3.73 -8.43 11.51
CA ARG A 48 -2.30 -8.17 11.78
C ARG A 48 -1.46 -9.39 11.44
N TYR A 49 -1.03 -9.49 10.18
CA TYR A 49 -0.27 -10.65 9.72
C TYR A 49 1.15 -10.69 10.29
N ASP A 50 1.71 -9.55 10.70
CA ASP A 50 3.00 -9.47 11.38
C ASP A 50 3.03 -10.21 12.75
N VAL A 51 1.87 -10.40 13.39
CA VAL A 51 1.75 -11.14 14.65
C VAL A 51 1.49 -12.64 14.41
N GLU A 52 0.66 -12.93 13.39
CA GLU A 52 0.18 -14.28 13.12
C GLU A 52 1.07 -15.11 12.21
N CYS A 53 1.77 -14.47 11.27
CA CYS A 53 2.59 -15.12 10.25
C CYS A 53 4.08 -15.13 10.59
N VAL A 54 4.56 -14.16 11.39
CA VAL A 54 5.96 -14.14 11.84
C VAL A 54 6.12 -15.16 12.99
N PRO A 55 7.06 -16.13 12.87
CA PRO A 55 7.31 -17.10 13.93
C PRO A 55 7.71 -16.43 15.24
N ALA A 56 7.36 -17.04 16.39
CA ALA A 56 7.61 -16.46 17.71
C ALA A 56 9.07 -16.07 17.95
N LEU A 57 10.02 -16.85 17.42
CA LEU A 57 11.47 -16.60 17.49
C LEU A 57 11.90 -15.29 16.82
N TYR A 58 11.16 -14.81 15.83
CA TYR A 58 11.50 -13.62 15.05
C TYR A 58 10.62 -12.40 15.38
N ARG A 59 9.74 -12.48 16.38
CA ARG A 59 8.85 -11.36 16.74
C ARG A 59 9.61 -10.12 17.23
N SER A 60 10.73 -10.32 17.91
CA SER A 60 11.62 -9.23 18.36
C SER A 60 12.52 -8.67 17.24
N ASN A 61 12.76 -9.45 16.20
CA ASN A 61 13.58 -9.06 15.06
C ASN A 61 12.91 -9.49 13.75
N LYS A 62 11.80 -8.83 13.42
CA LYS A 62 11.02 -9.10 12.21
C LYS A 62 11.85 -8.89 10.94
N LEU A 63 12.81 -7.96 10.97
CA LEU A 63 13.72 -7.68 9.86
C LEU A 63 14.59 -8.89 9.50
N ALA A 64 15.07 -9.65 10.49
CA ALA A 64 15.84 -10.86 10.23
C ALA A 64 14.99 -11.89 9.46
N TYR A 65 13.73 -12.07 9.85
CA TYR A 65 12.80 -12.95 9.14
C TYR A 65 12.49 -12.47 7.72
N ILE A 66 12.25 -11.17 7.52
CA ILE A 66 11.94 -10.60 6.20
C ILE A 66 13.12 -10.71 5.24
N LYS A 67 14.35 -10.52 5.74
CA LYS A 67 15.58 -10.56 4.92
C LYS A 67 16.06 -11.97 4.62
N ASP A 68 15.68 -12.95 5.43
CA ASP A 68 16.06 -14.33 5.21
C ASP A 68 15.29 -14.90 4.01
N ASN A 69 16.03 -15.25 2.94
CA ASN A 69 15.46 -15.85 1.72
C ASN A 69 15.35 -17.38 1.81
N SER A 70 15.98 -18.01 2.81
CA SER A 70 15.91 -19.45 3.03
C SER A 70 14.62 -19.87 3.72
N ILE A 71 13.91 -18.93 4.37
CA ILE A 71 12.66 -19.21 5.07
C ILE A 71 11.46 -18.91 4.16
N PRO A 72 10.56 -19.88 3.91
CA PRO A 72 9.33 -19.62 3.17
C PRO A 72 8.41 -18.69 3.97
N LYS A 73 7.90 -17.64 3.31
CA LYS A 73 7.04 -16.60 3.90
C LYS A 73 5.56 -16.80 3.62
N ASN A 74 5.20 -17.97 3.10
CA ASN A 74 3.81 -18.31 2.79
C ASN A 74 3.02 -18.47 4.10
N CYS A 75 1.92 -17.74 4.22
CA CYS A 75 1.07 -17.77 5.40
C CYS A 75 -0.39 -17.86 5.01
N SER A 76 -1.10 -18.85 5.56
CA SER A 76 -2.53 -19.05 5.34
C SER A 76 -3.25 -18.98 6.67
N LYS A 77 -4.21 -18.06 6.77
CA LYS A 77 -4.89 -17.73 8.03
C LYS A 77 -6.37 -17.50 7.79
N SER A 78 -7.17 -17.98 8.73
CA SER A 78 -8.63 -17.93 8.63
C SER A 78 -9.17 -16.70 9.37
N LEU A 79 -9.80 -15.80 8.63
CA LEU A 79 -10.45 -14.62 9.20
C LEU A 79 -11.92 -14.93 9.49
N LYS A 80 -12.36 -14.70 10.74
CA LYS A 80 -13.79 -14.73 11.08
C LYS A 80 -14.44 -13.41 10.71
N ILE A 81 -15.43 -13.47 9.83
CA ILE A 81 -16.22 -12.31 9.41
C ILE A 81 -17.54 -12.34 10.21
N PRO A 82 -17.75 -11.44 11.17
CA PRO A 82 -18.91 -11.51 12.08
C PRO A 82 -20.23 -11.12 11.41
N LYS A 83 -20.17 -10.33 10.33
CA LYS A 83 -21.35 -9.84 9.60
C LYS A 83 -21.11 -9.94 8.10
N LEU A 84 -22.14 -10.34 7.35
CA LEU A 84 -22.08 -10.40 5.90
C LEU A 84 -21.69 -9.03 5.31
N MET A 85 -20.60 -9.02 4.54
CA MET A 85 -20.11 -7.86 3.82
C MET A 85 -20.83 -7.76 2.47
N LYS A 86 -21.60 -6.69 2.25
CA LYS A 86 -22.19 -6.38 0.94
C LYS A 86 -21.12 -5.78 0.03
N ALA A 87 -21.14 -6.15 -1.26
CA ALA A 87 -20.25 -5.54 -2.25
C ALA A 87 -20.58 -4.04 -2.46
N PRO A 88 -19.59 -3.19 -2.79
CA PRO A 88 -18.18 -3.51 -3.04
C PRO A 88 -17.34 -3.62 -1.76
N ILE A 89 -16.40 -4.57 -1.74
CA ILE A 89 -15.44 -4.76 -0.63
C ILE A 89 -14.08 -4.25 -1.07
N TYR A 90 -13.46 -3.42 -0.24
CA TYR A 90 -12.15 -2.86 -0.48
C TYR A 90 -11.12 -3.48 0.47
N ILE A 91 -9.96 -3.79 -0.06
CA ILE A 91 -8.81 -4.28 0.69
C ILE A 91 -7.76 -3.17 0.71
N TYR A 92 -7.29 -2.88 1.91
CA TYR A 92 -6.22 -1.93 2.19
C TYR A 92 -5.11 -2.65 2.93
N TYR A 93 -3.87 -2.29 2.64
CA TYR A 93 -2.74 -2.60 3.50
C TYR A 93 -2.39 -1.35 4.31
N GLN A 94 -1.98 -1.56 5.55
CA GLN A 94 -1.50 -0.52 6.44
C GLN A 94 -0.06 -0.84 6.79
N LEU A 95 0.78 0.19 6.69
CA LEU A 95 2.18 0.18 7.08
C LEU A 95 2.34 1.19 8.20
N ASP A 96 2.81 0.75 9.36
CA ASP A 96 3.19 1.66 10.43
C ASP A 96 4.70 1.90 10.43
N ASN A 97 5.12 3.01 11.06
CA ASN A 97 6.50 3.52 11.00
C ASN A 97 7.02 3.79 9.58
N TYR A 98 6.13 4.02 8.60
CA TYR A 98 6.51 4.31 7.22
C TYR A 98 6.27 5.79 6.84
N TYR A 99 7.33 6.61 6.90
CA TYR A 99 7.25 8.07 6.73
C TYR A 99 7.26 8.54 5.27
N GLN A 100 6.18 8.27 4.53
CA GLN A 100 6.01 8.73 3.14
C GLN A 100 6.02 10.26 2.98
N ASN A 101 5.73 11.01 4.05
CA ASN A 101 5.69 12.47 4.04
C ASN A 101 7.08 13.12 4.18
N HIS A 102 8.14 12.36 4.43
CA HIS A 102 9.47 12.91 4.60
C HIS A 102 9.93 13.61 3.31
N ARG A 103 10.36 14.88 3.40
CA ARG A 103 10.68 15.74 2.23
C ARG A 103 11.62 15.07 1.22
N ARG A 104 12.66 14.37 1.68
CA ARG A 104 13.60 13.63 0.80
C ARG A 104 12.94 12.45 0.09
N TYR A 105 12.03 11.74 0.77
CA TYR A 105 11.30 10.61 0.20
C TYR A 105 10.36 11.10 -0.91
N VAL A 106 9.58 12.15 -0.64
CA VAL A 106 8.67 12.76 -1.62
C VAL A 106 9.40 13.31 -2.84
N LYS A 107 10.58 13.93 -2.63
CA LYS A 107 11.40 14.49 -3.71
C LYS A 107 12.11 13.44 -4.57
N SER A 108 12.36 12.26 -4.03
CA SER A 108 13.13 11.21 -4.69
C SER A 108 12.29 10.47 -5.74
N ARG A 109 12.06 11.15 -6.88
CA ARG A 109 11.36 10.65 -8.08
C ARG A 109 11.64 11.54 -9.29
N SER A 110 11.39 11.03 -10.50
CA SER A 110 11.43 11.83 -11.73
C SER A 110 10.09 11.76 -12.47
N ASP A 111 9.33 12.87 -12.45
CA ASP A 111 8.02 12.95 -13.10
C ASP A 111 8.13 12.81 -14.64
N ARG A 112 9.23 13.31 -15.22
CA ARG A 112 9.53 13.14 -16.65
C ARG A 112 9.83 11.70 -17.02
N GLN A 113 10.52 10.96 -16.15
CA GLN A 113 10.75 9.52 -16.35
C GLN A 113 9.45 8.72 -16.21
N LEU A 114 8.56 9.08 -15.28
CA LEU A 114 7.24 8.44 -15.15
C LEU A 114 6.36 8.63 -16.40
N LEU A 115 6.51 9.77 -17.10
CA LEU A 115 5.78 10.07 -18.33
C LEU A 115 6.42 9.49 -19.60
N HIS A 116 7.75 9.55 -19.71
CA HIS A 116 8.48 9.29 -20.95
C HIS A 116 9.38 8.04 -20.90
N GLY A 117 9.47 7.39 -19.75
CA GLY A 117 10.30 6.21 -19.51
C GLY A 117 11.79 6.51 -19.74
N LEU A 118 12.46 5.61 -20.45
CA LEU A 118 13.89 5.67 -20.77
C LEU A 118 14.32 6.84 -21.66
N LYS A 119 13.37 7.62 -22.22
CA LYS A 119 13.67 8.80 -23.03
C LYS A 119 14.20 9.98 -22.21
N HIS A 120 14.12 9.90 -20.89
CA HIS A 120 14.60 10.93 -19.97
C HIS A 120 15.85 10.47 -19.23
N HIS A 121 16.92 11.25 -19.30
CA HIS A 121 18.25 10.89 -18.77
C HIS A 121 18.65 11.66 -17.50
N ASP A 122 17.92 12.72 -17.14
CA ASP A 122 18.19 13.44 -15.89
C ASP A 122 17.55 12.71 -14.71
N LEU A 123 18.40 12.22 -13.81
CA LEU A 123 18.02 11.45 -12.63
C LEU A 123 18.50 12.14 -11.33
N SER A 124 18.93 13.40 -11.41
CA SER A 124 19.44 14.15 -10.26
C SER A 124 18.47 14.21 -9.07
N SER A 125 17.16 14.22 -9.35
CA SER A 125 16.12 14.21 -8.32
C SER A 125 15.90 12.84 -7.69
N CYS A 126 16.38 11.75 -8.28
CA CYS A 126 16.13 10.37 -7.85
C CYS A 126 17.16 9.81 -6.87
N ALA A 127 18.24 10.52 -6.58
CA ALA A 127 19.25 10.06 -5.63
C ALA A 127 18.63 9.65 -4.27
N PRO A 128 19.11 8.57 -3.63
CA PRO A 128 20.24 7.73 -4.05
C PRO A 128 19.86 6.55 -4.98
N GLU A 129 18.58 6.39 -5.33
CA GLU A 129 18.08 5.25 -6.12
C GLU A 129 17.93 5.64 -7.60
N ASP A 130 18.96 6.28 -8.13
CA ASP A 130 19.06 6.76 -9.51
C ASP A 130 19.77 5.75 -10.43
N PHE A 131 20.83 5.10 -9.95
CA PHE A 131 21.60 4.11 -10.69
C PHE A 131 21.80 2.81 -9.91
N ASN A 132 21.80 1.68 -10.63
CA ASN A 132 22.23 0.39 -10.11
C ASN A 132 23.31 -0.20 -11.05
N HIS A 133 24.50 -0.46 -10.53
CA HIS A 133 25.65 -0.94 -11.32
C HIS A 133 25.95 -0.10 -12.59
N GLY A 134 25.78 1.23 -12.51
CA GLY A 134 26.00 2.15 -13.63
C GLY A 134 24.86 2.23 -14.65
N LEU A 135 23.79 1.45 -14.47
CA LEU A 135 22.59 1.52 -15.30
C LEU A 135 21.49 2.36 -14.61
N PRO A 136 20.74 3.20 -15.35
CA PRO A 136 19.66 3.99 -14.77
C PRO A 136 18.51 3.09 -14.28
N VAL A 137 18.05 3.31 -13.05
CA VAL A 137 16.90 2.60 -12.49
C VAL A 137 15.61 3.17 -13.08
N VAL A 138 14.68 2.30 -13.52
CA VAL A 138 13.39 2.73 -14.07
C VAL A 138 12.24 1.92 -13.46
N PRO A 139 11.26 2.57 -12.80
CA PRO A 139 11.26 3.97 -12.37
C PRO A 139 12.28 4.22 -11.23
N CYS A 140 12.93 5.38 -11.23
CA CYS A 140 13.94 5.79 -10.25
C CYS A 140 13.33 6.41 -8.99
N GLY A 141 14.13 6.44 -7.93
CA GLY A 141 13.83 7.15 -6.69
C GLY A 141 13.21 6.28 -5.59
N LEU A 142 13.23 6.81 -4.37
CA LEU A 142 12.86 6.08 -3.15
C LEU A 142 11.42 5.56 -3.21
N ILE A 143 10.47 6.30 -3.80
CA ILE A 143 9.05 5.90 -3.87
C ILE A 143 8.88 4.61 -4.69
N ALA A 144 9.56 4.53 -5.83
CA ALA A 144 9.53 3.35 -6.67
C ALA A 144 10.27 2.16 -6.04
N TRP A 145 11.37 2.46 -5.34
CA TRP A 145 12.25 1.45 -4.77
C TRP A 145 11.69 0.74 -3.54
N SER A 146 10.94 1.46 -2.70
CA SER A 146 10.30 0.93 -1.50
C SER A 146 8.83 0.59 -1.74
N LEU A 147 8.52 0.15 -2.96
CA LEU A 147 7.17 -0.26 -3.29
C LEU A 147 6.77 -1.53 -2.53
N PHE A 148 5.53 -1.52 -2.03
CA PHE A 148 4.93 -2.68 -1.40
C PHE A 148 4.80 -3.87 -2.36
N ASN A 149 5.39 -5.02 -2.00
CA ASN A 149 5.54 -6.18 -2.87
C ASN A 149 4.84 -7.46 -2.36
N ASP A 150 4.12 -7.42 -1.24
CA ASP A 150 3.40 -8.61 -0.78
C ASP A 150 2.18 -8.88 -1.67
N THR A 151 1.81 -10.16 -1.72
CA THR A 151 0.68 -10.66 -2.50
C THR A 151 -0.31 -11.39 -1.61
N TYR A 152 -1.58 -11.06 -1.75
CA TYR A 152 -2.68 -11.67 -1.01
C TYR A 152 -3.60 -12.44 -1.96
N SER A 153 -4.08 -13.60 -1.50
CA SER A 153 -5.15 -14.38 -2.12
C SER A 153 -6.21 -14.69 -1.07
N PHE A 154 -7.47 -14.58 -1.45
CA PHE A 154 -8.61 -14.77 -0.56
C PHE A 154 -9.41 -15.99 -0.99
N PHE A 155 -9.76 -16.84 -0.03
CA PHE A 155 -10.56 -18.04 -0.27
C PHE A 155 -11.81 -18.00 0.59
N ARG A 156 -12.94 -18.38 0.00
CA ARG A 156 -14.21 -18.61 0.69
C ARG A 156 -14.53 -20.10 0.61
N GLY A 157 -14.16 -20.86 1.64
CA GLY A 157 -14.23 -22.32 1.58
C GLY A 157 -13.21 -22.84 0.57
N ILE A 158 -13.69 -23.44 -0.53
CA ILE A 158 -12.86 -23.98 -1.62
C ILE A 158 -12.71 -22.96 -2.76
N ASP A 159 -13.59 -21.96 -2.82
CA ASP A 159 -13.63 -21.00 -3.92
C ASP A 159 -12.62 -19.88 -3.73
N GLU A 160 -11.73 -19.68 -4.70
CA GLU A 160 -10.84 -18.52 -4.73
C GLU A 160 -11.62 -17.27 -5.16
N MET A 161 -11.56 -16.24 -4.32
CA MET A 161 -12.19 -14.96 -4.62
C MET A 161 -11.28 -14.13 -5.54
N LYS A 162 -11.79 -13.74 -6.71
CA LYS A 162 -11.03 -12.91 -7.64
C LYS A 162 -10.93 -11.47 -7.13
N VAL A 163 -9.69 -11.01 -6.99
CA VAL A 163 -9.37 -9.61 -6.65
C VAL A 163 -9.17 -8.81 -7.94
N ASN A 164 -10.02 -7.83 -8.19
CA ASN A 164 -9.85 -6.84 -9.23
C ASN A 164 -8.79 -5.80 -8.83
N ARG A 165 -7.70 -5.76 -9.60
CA ARG A 165 -6.57 -4.83 -9.44
C ARG A 165 -6.58 -3.67 -10.44
N LYS A 166 -7.63 -3.53 -11.25
CA LYS A 166 -7.77 -2.47 -12.26
C LYS A 166 -8.57 -1.28 -11.71
N ASN A 167 -8.26 -0.07 -12.17
CA ASN A 167 -8.98 1.17 -11.81
C ASN A 167 -8.95 1.53 -10.31
N ILE A 168 -7.86 1.16 -9.64
CA ILE A 168 -7.65 1.36 -8.21
C ILE A 168 -6.89 2.66 -7.92
N ALA A 169 -6.14 3.14 -8.92
CA ALA A 169 -5.52 4.46 -8.89
C ALA A 169 -6.56 5.52 -9.26
N GLY A 170 -6.49 6.68 -8.59
CA GLY A 170 -7.37 7.81 -8.90
C GLY A 170 -7.31 8.18 -10.38
N LYS A 171 -8.48 8.31 -11.01
CA LYS A 171 -8.62 8.58 -12.46
C LYS A 171 -7.80 9.79 -12.93
N VAL A 172 -7.67 10.82 -12.08
CA VAL A 172 -6.85 12.01 -12.33
C VAL A 172 -5.35 11.69 -12.42
N ILE A 173 -4.82 10.85 -11.54
CA ILE A 173 -3.39 10.47 -11.52
C ILE A 173 -3.04 9.66 -12.77
N VAL A 174 -3.93 8.75 -13.19
CA VAL A 174 -3.75 7.93 -14.39
C VAL A 174 -3.74 8.80 -15.65
N ILE A 175 -4.63 9.79 -15.73
CA ILE A 175 -4.79 10.64 -16.93
C ILE A 175 -3.70 11.72 -17.02
N ILE A 176 -3.37 12.39 -15.91
CA ILE A 176 -2.53 13.60 -15.95
C ILE A 176 -1.03 13.28 -15.84
N ASN A 177 -0.64 12.30 -15.01
CA ASN A 177 0.76 12.12 -14.62
C ASN A 177 1.45 10.86 -15.17
N LEU A 178 0.71 9.89 -15.70
CA LEU A 178 1.27 8.56 -16.04
C LEU A 178 1.16 8.18 -17.51
N GLY A 179 0.42 8.94 -18.33
CA GLY A 179 0.23 8.63 -19.75
C GLY A 179 -0.49 7.31 -20.01
N SER A 180 -0.82 7.02 -21.27
CA SER A 180 -1.54 5.82 -21.70
C SER A 180 -0.74 4.50 -21.60
N LYS A 181 0.54 4.57 -21.18
CA LYS A 181 1.41 3.42 -20.92
C LYS A 181 1.64 3.28 -19.41
N PHE A 182 0.59 2.83 -18.74
CA PHE A 182 0.57 2.54 -17.32
C PHE A 182 1.57 1.42 -16.96
N ILE A 183 2.53 1.69 -16.07
CA ILE A 183 3.21 0.68 -15.26
C ILE A 183 2.44 0.63 -13.93
N PRO A 184 1.60 -0.40 -13.68
CA PRO A 184 0.87 -0.53 -12.42
C PRO A 184 1.87 -0.90 -11.34
N SER A 185 2.41 0.08 -10.64
CA SER A 185 3.23 -0.26 -9.48
C SER A 185 2.90 0.60 -8.27
N ILE A 186 2.55 1.88 -8.37
CA ILE A 186 2.70 2.77 -7.20
C ILE A 186 1.47 2.94 -6.28
N PHE A 187 0.26 2.48 -6.62
CA PHE A 187 -0.87 2.51 -5.68
C PHE A 187 -1.75 1.28 -5.83
N ARG A 188 -1.85 0.47 -4.75
CA ARG A 188 -2.63 -0.77 -4.71
C ARG A 188 -3.81 -0.62 -3.75
N MET A 189 -4.99 -0.27 -4.28
CA MET A 189 -6.28 -0.60 -3.67
C MET A 189 -6.74 -1.91 -4.31
N GLU A 190 -7.33 -2.84 -3.58
CA GLU A 190 -7.75 -4.13 -4.17
C GLU A 190 -9.26 -4.30 -3.99
N LEU A 191 -9.98 -4.56 -5.08
CA LEU A 191 -11.43 -4.76 -5.08
C LEU A 191 -11.73 -6.26 -5.09
N LEU A 192 -12.54 -6.77 -4.16
CA LEU A 192 -13.08 -8.13 -4.32
C LEU A 192 -14.31 -8.07 -5.21
N SER A 193 -14.25 -8.72 -6.39
CA SER A 193 -15.43 -9.00 -7.19
C SER A 193 -16.05 -10.30 -6.69
N GLY A 194 -17.23 -10.20 -6.08
CA GLY A 194 -18.09 -11.33 -5.75
C GLY A 194 -18.85 -11.81 -6.98
#